data_AF-A0A3N5PGB9-F1
#
_entry.id   AF-A0A3N5PGB9-F1
#
_cell.length_a   1.000
_cell.length_b   1.000
_cell.length_c   1.000
_cell.angle_alpha   90.00
_cell.angle_beta   90.00
_cell.angle_gamma   90.00
#
_symmetry.space_group_name_H-M   'P 1'
#
loop_
_entity.id
_entity.type
_entity.pdbx_description
1 polymer ?
#
loop_
_entity_poly.entity_id
_entity_poly.type
_entity_poly.pdbx_seq_one_letter_code
_entity_poly.pdbx_strand_id
1 'polypeptide(L)'
;MWDLRGAPAPAGRWGEMEETFAACIALGRSLGFEEEHSRQDARLAALLFDQTSGLHGLDDGCRDLLICAGLLHDIGYAEGYEGHHKTAYRYILKSRLPGLSEREKRIVANVARYHRGARPKATHEGLAGLEPEEREIVEIL
;
A
#
# COMPACT_ATOMS: atom_id res chain seq x y z
N MET A 1 12.69 15.34 1.33
CA MET A 1 12.14 15.91 2.58
C MET A 1 10.62 15.82 2.48
N TRP A 2 10.09 14.62 2.67
CA TRP A 2 8.66 14.29 2.69
C TRP A 2 8.06 14.83 3.99
N ASP A 3 7.13 15.77 3.89
CA ASP A 3 6.75 16.62 5.01
C ASP A 3 5.24 16.59 5.25
N LEU A 4 4.82 15.62 6.08
CA LEU A 4 3.49 15.54 6.65
C LEU A 4 3.39 16.47 7.88
N ARG A 5 3.58 17.78 7.68
CA ARG A 5 3.66 18.81 8.74
C ARG A 5 2.36 19.06 9.54
N GLY A 6 1.49 18.06 9.69
CA GLY A 6 0.25 18.15 10.47
C GLY A 6 -0.15 16.87 11.23
N ALA A 7 0.59 15.77 11.11
CA ALA A 7 0.38 14.57 11.91
C ALA A 7 1.58 14.40 12.88
N PRO A 8 1.37 13.98 14.14
CA PRO A 8 2.49 13.65 15.01
C PRO A 8 3.35 12.59 14.32
N ALA A 9 4.67 12.78 14.32
CA ALA A 9 5.59 11.77 13.81
C ALA A 9 5.38 10.48 14.63
N PRO A 10 5.05 9.33 13.99
CA PRO A 10 4.84 8.09 14.74
C PRO A 10 6.15 7.63 15.39
N ALA A 11 6.04 6.95 16.53
CA ALA A 11 7.17 6.41 17.26
C ALA A 11 7.59 5.06 16.65
N GLY A 12 8.31 5.08 15.52
CA GLY A 12 8.79 3.88 14.82
C GLY A 12 9.26 4.16 13.39
N ARG A 13 10.06 3.23 12.81
CA ARG A 13 10.61 3.00 11.43
C ARG A 13 10.72 4.14 10.39
N TRP A 14 10.43 5.39 10.72
CA TRP A 14 10.28 6.51 9.77
C TRP A 14 11.53 6.71 8.90
N GLY A 15 12.72 6.64 9.50
CA GLY A 15 14.00 6.72 8.77
C GLY A 15 14.32 5.46 7.96
N GLU A 16 13.78 4.30 8.33
CA GLU A 16 13.94 3.04 7.59
C GLU A 16 13.03 2.99 6.36
N MET A 17 11.85 3.61 6.44
CA MET A 17 10.84 3.59 5.38
C MET A 17 10.99 4.69 4.34
N GLU A 18 11.85 5.68 4.56
CA GLU A 18 12.11 6.74 3.56
C GLU A 18 12.63 6.15 2.24
N GLU A 19 13.52 5.15 2.29
CA GLU A 19 14.01 4.44 1.11
C GLU A 19 12.88 3.65 0.42
N THR A 20 12.03 2.98 1.21
CA THR A 20 10.88 2.23 0.70
C THR A 20 9.90 3.13 -0.05
N PHE A 21 9.53 4.28 0.54
CA PHE A 21 8.62 5.23 -0.09
C PHE A 21 9.24 5.87 -1.32
N ALA A 22 10.54 6.18 -1.29
CA ALA A 22 11.26 6.64 -2.47
C ALA A 22 11.25 5.59 -3.58
N ALA A 23 11.40 4.31 -3.25
CA ALA A 23 11.29 3.21 -4.21
C ALA A 23 9.88 3.05 -4.80
N CYS A 24 8.84 3.22 -3.98
CA CYS A 24 7.45 3.24 -4.46
C CYS A 24 7.23 4.36 -5.48
N ILE A 25 7.69 5.57 -5.17
CA ILE A 25 7.60 6.71 -6.08
C ILE A 25 8.41 6.47 -7.36
N ALA A 26 9.63 5.93 -7.25
CA ALA A 26 10.45 5.61 -8.41
C ALA A 26 9.77 4.57 -9.32
N LEU A 27 9.14 3.55 -8.74
CA LEU A 27 8.33 2.57 -9.47
C LEU A 27 7.16 3.24 -10.19
N GLY A 28 6.36 4.04 -9.47
CA GLY A 28 5.23 4.76 -10.06
C GLY A 28 5.66 5.67 -11.21
N ARG A 29 6.75 6.43 -11.04
CA ARG A 29 7.32 7.28 -12.10
C ARG A 29 7.74 6.49 -13.33
N SER A 30 8.35 5.32 -13.14
CA SER A 30 8.75 4.45 -14.26
C SER A 30 7.57 3.92 -15.08
N LEU A 31 6.37 3.94 -14.49
CA LEU A 31 5.11 3.49 -15.10
C LEU A 31 4.19 4.67 -15.51
N GLY A 32 4.63 5.92 -15.32
CA GLY A 32 3.87 7.11 -15.71
C GLY A 32 2.61 7.37 -14.88
N PHE A 33 2.57 6.97 -13.61
CA PHE A 33 1.43 7.23 -12.73
C PHE A 33 1.21 8.72 -12.40
N GLU A 34 0.01 9.05 -11.90
CA GLU A 34 -0.31 10.39 -11.41
C GLU A 34 0.19 10.59 -9.97
N GLU A 35 1.47 10.97 -9.85
CA GLU A 35 2.18 11.02 -8.56
C GLU A 35 1.48 11.87 -7.49
N GLU A 36 0.99 13.06 -7.85
CA GLU A 36 0.35 13.97 -6.90
C GLU A 36 -0.95 13.38 -6.34
N HIS A 37 -1.76 12.77 -7.20
CA HIS A 37 -2.98 12.07 -6.82
C HIS A 37 -2.67 10.91 -5.87
N SER A 38 -1.76 10.00 -6.24
CA SER A 38 -1.41 8.85 -5.38
C SER A 38 -0.80 9.27 -4.04
N ARG A 39 -0.03 10.37 -3.99
CA ARG A 39 0.49 10.93 -2.74
C ARG A 39 -0.63 11.47 -1.85
N GLN A 40 -1.59 12.18 -2.44
CA GLN A 40 -2.72 12.71 -1.69
C GLN A 40 -3.58 11.57 -1.11
N ASP A 41 -3.85 10.53 -1.89
CA ASP A 41 -4.62 9.37 -1.44
C ASP A 41 -3.90 8.60 -0.34
N ALA A 42 -2.60 8.34 -0.49
CA ALA A 42 -1.79 7.71 0.56
C ALA A 42 -1.81 8.53 1.86
N ARG A 43 -1.74 9.87 1.76
CA ARG A 43 -1.82 10.77 2.92
C ARG A 43 -3.18 10.68 3.60
N LEU A 44 -4.27 10.70 2.84
CA LEU A 44 -5.62 10.62 3.39
C LEU A 44 -5.88 9.25 4.04
N ALA A 45 -5.43 8.17 3.40
CA ALA A 45 -5.51 6.83 3.95
C ALA A 45 -4.76 6.71 5.29
N ALA A 46 -3.54 7.24 5.37
CA ALA A 46 -2.77 7.27 6.62
C ALA A 46 -3.45 8.09 7.73
N LEU A 47 -4.07 9.22 7.38
CA LEU A 47 -4.83 10.03 8.34
C LEU A 47 -6.05 9.27 8.89
N LEU A 48 -6.78 8.58 8.02
CA LEU A 48 -7.93 7.75 8.41
C LEU A 48 -7.49 6.59 9.30
N PHE A 49 -6.37 5.94 8.98
CA PHE A 49 -5.77 4.91 9.82
C PHE A 49 -5.50 5.46 11.22
N ASP A 50 -4.78 6.58 11.33
CA ASP A 50 -4.44 7.19 12.62
C ASP A 50 -5.70 7.51 13.45
N GLN A 51 -6.71 8.10 12.81
CA GLN A 51 -7.98 8.49 13.43
C GLN A 51 -8.87 7.29 13.82
N THR A 52 -8.67 6.13 13.22
CA THR A 52 -9.46 4.92 13.48
C THR A 52 -8.68 3.83 14.21
N SER A 53 -7.49 4.16 14.73
CA SER A 53 -6.61 3.26 15.50
C SER A 53 -7.29 2.52 16.65
N GLY A 54 -8.21 3.20 17.37
CA GLY A 54 -9.01 2.57 18.43
C GLY A 54 -10.03 1.53 17.95
N LEU A 55 -10.34 1.48 16.65
CA LEU A 55 -11.27 0.52 16.05
C LEU A 55 -10.53 -0.70 15.47
N HIS A 56 -9.42 -0.48 14.76
CA HIS A 56 -8.72 -1.56 14.06
C HIS A 56 -7.61 -2.23 14.86
N GLY A 57 -7.02 -1.55 15.86
CA GLY A 57 -5.97 -2.12 16.71
C GLY A 57 -4.63 -2.46 16.03
N LEU A 58 -4.52 -2.29 14.72
CA LEU A 58 -3.27 -2.42 13.96
C LEU A 58 -2.17 -1.43 14.39
N ASP A 59 -0.92 -1.83 14.20
CA ASP A 59 0.28 -1.06 14.58
C ASP A 59 0.79 -0.12 13.47
N ASP A 60 1.82 0.67 13.80
CA ASP A 60 2.48 1.61 12.86
C ASP A 60 3.10 0.89 11.66
N GLY A 61 3.45 -0.40 11.76
CA GLY A 61 3.93 -1.18 10.64
C GLY A 61 2.85 -1.34 9.57
N CYS A 62 1.60 -1.58 9.96
CA CYS A 62 0.48 -1.66 9.03
C CYS A 62 0.18 -0.31 8.34
N ARG A 63 0.37 0.80 9.06
CA ARG A 63 0.27 2.15 8.51
C ARG A 63 1.24 2.38 7.36
N ASP A 64 2.48 1.94 7.52
CA ASP A 64 3.53 2.05 6.51
C ASP A 64 3.20 1.22 5.26
N LEU A 65 2.61 0.04 5.43
CA LEU A 65 2.11 -0.78 4.31
C LEU A 65 0.95 -0.10 3.59
N LEU A 66 0.02 0.52 4.32
CA LEU A 66 -1.09 1.27 3.76
C LEU A 66 -0.59 2.44 2.90
N ILE A 67 0.42 3.17 3.38
CA ILE A 67 1.05 4.25 2.61
C ILE A 67 1.65 3.71 1.31
N CYS A 68 2.41 2.61 1.36
CA CYS A 68 2.96 1.98 0.16
C CYS A 68 1.86 1.57 -0.83
N ALA A 69 0.76 0.99 -0.34
CA ALA A 69 -0.36 0.57 -1.17
C ALA A 69 -1.06 1.78 -1.81
N GLY A 70 -1.33 2.84 -1.03
CA GLY A 70 -1.90 4.08 -1.53
C GLY A 70 -1.03 4.76 -2.59
N LEU A 71 0.30 4.73 -2.43
CA LEU A 71 1.22 5.25 -3.45
C LEU A 71 1.19 4.45 -4.76
N LEU A 72 0.84 3.16 -4.71
CA LEU A 72 1.00 2.23 -5.83
C LEU A 72 -0.31 1.71 -6.42
N HIS A 73 -1.48 2.07 -5.87
CA HIS A 73 -2.77 1.47 -6.22
C HIS A 73 -3.14 1.61 -7.71
N ASP A 74 -2.69 2.71 -8.33
CA ASP A 74 -3.05 3.10 -9.69
C ASP A 74 -1.95 2.90 -10.74
N ILE A 75 -0.78 2.36 -10.36
CA ILE A 75 0.31 2.12 -11.32
C ILE A 75 -0.07 1.14 -12.44
N GLY A 76 -1.15 0.37 -12.24
CA GLY A 76 -1.69 -0.53 -13.25
C GLY A 76 -2.30 0.18 -14.46
N TYR A 77 -2.58 1.48 -14.38
CA TYR A 77 -3.05 2.28 -15.51
C TYR A 77 -2.06 2.32 -16.69
N ALA A 78 -0.79 1.98 -16.45
CA ALA A 78 0.21 1.79 -17.48
C ALA A 78 -0.19 0.75 -18.56
N GLU A 79 -1.03 -0.24 -18.22
CA GLU A 79 -1.57 -1.23 -19.18
C GLU A 79 -3.04 -0.96 -19.56
N GLY A 80 -3.58 0.20 -19.21
CA GLY A 80 -4.95 0.60 -19.51
C GLY A 80 -5.91 0.57 -18.31
N TYR A 81 -7.13 1.06 -18.54
CA TYR A 81 -8.11 1.29 -17.48
C TYR A 81 -8.74 0.01 -16.92
N GLU A 82 -8.99 -0.97 -17.79
CA GLU A 82 -9.70 -2.20 -17.42
C GLU A 82 -8.82 -3.08 -16.54
N GLY A 83 -9.29 -3.38 -15.33
CA GLY A 83 -8.57 -4.25 -14.41
C GLY A 83 -7.24 -3.70 -13.88
N HIS A 84 -7.00 -2.37 -13.94
CA HIS A 84 -5.73 -1.77 -13.50
C HIS A 84 -5.32 -2.20 -12.08
N HIS A 85 -6.25 -2.38 -11.15
CA HIS A 85 -5.97 -2.85 -9.78
C HIS A 85 -5.34 -4.26 -9.75
N LYS A 86 -5.70 -5.14 -10.69
CA LYS A 86 -5.05 -6.45 -10.87
C LYS A 86 -3.67 -6.32 -11.52
N THR A 87 -3.48 -5.32 -12.37
CA THR A 87 -2.18 -4.99 -12.96
C THR A 87 -1.23 -4.40 -11.91
N ALA A 88 -1.70 -3.45 -11.10
CA ALA A 88 -0.97 -2.87 -9.97
C ALA A 88 -0.47 -3.97 -9.03
N TYR A 89 -1.35 -4.91 -8.65
CA TYR A 89 -0.98 -6.11 -7.89
C TYR A 89 0.22 -6.86 -8.52
N ARG A 90 0.16 -7.13 -9.83
CA ARG A 90 1.24 -7.85 -10.55
C ARG A 90 2.54 -7.04 -10.57
N TYR A 91 2.47 -5.72 -10.76
CA TYR A 91 3.65 -4.86 -10.75
C TYR A 91 4.31 -4.80 -9.37
N ILE A 92 3.52 -4.62 -8.31
CA ILE A 92 4.02 -4.58 -6.93
C ILE A 92 4.74 -5.89 -6.60
N LEU A 93 4.16 -7.05 -6.90
CA LEU A 93 4.80 -8.35 -6.63
C LEU A 93 6.13 -8.55 -7.36
N LYS A 94 6.25 -8.06 -8.59
CA LYS A 94 7.48 -8.17 -9.41
C LYS A 94 8.52 -7.11 -9.06
N SER A 95 8.12 -6.06 -8.35
CA SER A 95 9.01 -4.95 -8.01
C SER A 95 9.95 -5.30 -6.86
N ARG A 96 11.05 -4.56 -6.79
CA ARG A 96 11.94 -4.53 -5.64
C ARG A 96 11.62 -3.28 -4.82
N LEU A 97 11.08 -3.49 -3.63
CA LEU A 97 10.81 -2.43 -2.66
C LEU A 97 11.72 -2.69 -1.45
N PRO A 98 12.87 -2.00 -1.35
CA PRO A 98 13.74 -2.07 -0.17
C PRO A 98 12.93 -1.82 1.11
N GLY A 99 13.33 -2.44 2.23
CA GLY A 99 12.65 -2.26 3.52
C GLY A 99 11.36 -3.09 3.70
N LEU A 100 10.79 -3.65 2.64
CA LEU A 100 9.70 -4.63 2.72
C LEU A 100 10.22 -6.06 2.60
N SER A 101 9.80 -6.91 3.52
CA SER A 101 9.86 -8.36 3.35
C SER A 101 8.93 -8.80 2.20
N GLU A 102 9.17 -10.00 1.66
CA GLU A 102 8.27 -10.58 0.65
C GLU A 102 6.83 -10.74 1.15
N ARG A 103 6.66 -10.86 2.47
CA ARG A 103 5.38 -10.96 3.15
C ARG A 103 4.65 -9.63 3.17
N GLU A 104 5.32 -8.57 3.62
CA GLU A 104 4.82 -7.19 3.59
C GLU A 104 4.50 -6.74 2.15
N LYS A 105 5.36 -7.08 1.18
CA LYS A 105 5.11 -6.79 -0.25
C LYS A 105 3.83 -7.45 -0.76
N ARG A 106 3.50 -8.67 -0.32
CA ARG A 106 2.23 -9.34 -0.66
C ARG A 106 1.02 -8.64 -0.03
N ILE A 107 1.14 -8.12 1.19
CA ILE A 107 0.09 -7.32 1.83
C ILE A 107 -0.14 -6.04 1.02
N VAL A 108 0.92 -5.27 0.74
CA VAL A 108 0.85 -4.04 -0.08
C VAL A 108 0.20 -4.30 -1.43
N ALA A 109 0.59 -5.37 -2.12
CA ALA A 109 0.01 -5.75 -3.40
C ALA A 109 -1.50 -6.04 -3.29
N ASN A 110 -1.93 -6.75 -2.24
CA ASN A 110 -3.34 -7.08 -2.05
C ASN A 110 -4.17 -5.86 -1.64
N VAL A 111 -3.68 -5.00 -0.75
CA VAL A 111 -4.38 -3.74 -0.40
C VAL A 111 -4.58 -2.88 -1.66
N ALA A 112 -3.52 -2.70 -2.46
CA ALA A 112 -3.61 -2.02 -3.74
C ALA A 112 -4.57 -2.69 -4.73
N ARG A 113 -4.70 -4.03 -4.70
CA ARG A 113 -5.64 -4.78 -5.55
C ARG A 113 -7.10 -4.53 -5.20
N TYR A 114 -7.41 -4.40 -3.91
CA TYR A 114 -8.78 -4.38 -3.41
C TYR A 114 -9.32 -2.99 -3.10
N HIS A 115 -8.56 -1.93 -3.39
CA HIS A 115 -9.03 -0.54 -3.29
C HIS A 115 -10.31 -0.27 -4.11
N ARG A 116 -10.58 -1.10 -5.13
CA ARG A 116 -11.80 -1.07 -5.94
C ARG A 116 -12.28 -2.47 -6.34
N GLY A 117 -13.56 -2.54 -6.70
CA GLY A 117 -14.16 -3.75 -7.25
C GLY A 117 -14.61 -4.73 -6.15
N ALA A 118 -14.28 -6.00 -6.31
CA ALA A 118 -14.68 -7.02 -5.35
C ALA A 118 -13.87 -6.90 -4.06
N ARG A 119 -14.51 -7.13 -2.91
CA ARG A 119 -13.82 -7.30 -1.63
C ARG A 119 -12.88 -8.52 -1.65
N PRO A 120 -11.87 -8.58 -0.77
CA PRO A 120 -11.06 -9.77 -0.57
C PRO A 120 -11.95 -11.00 -0.33
N LYS A 121 -11.60 -12.12 -0.97
CA LYS A 121 -12.27 -13.42 -0.76
C LYS A 121 -11.20 -14.48 -0.60
N ALA A 122 -11.42 -15.42 0.31
CA ALA A 122 -10.49 -16.52 0.58
C ALA A 122 -10.15 -17.36 -0.68
N THR A 123 -11.03 -17.37 -1.69
CA THR A 123 -10.82 -18.08 -2.96
C THR A 123 -9.95 -17.32 -3.95
N HIS A 124 -9.61 -16.06 -3.71
CA HIS A 124 -8.70 -15.32 -4.57
C HIS A 124 -7.27 -15.78 -4.32
N GLU A 125 -6.56 -16.20 -5.38
CA GLU A 125 -5.19 -16.73 -5.29
C GLU A 125 -4.22 -15.84 -4.51
N GLY A 126 -4.35 -14.51 -4.63
CA GLY A 126 -3.50 -13.56 -3.90
C GLY A 126 -3.70 -13.56 -2.38
N LEU A 127 -4.88 -13.95 -1.88
CA LEU A 127 -5.15 -14.13 -0.46
C LEU A 127 -4.78 -15.53 0.03
N ALA A 128 -4.86 -16.55 -0.83
CA ALA A 128 -4.55 -17.92 -0.45
C ALA A 128 -3.08 -18.08 0.00
N GLY A 129 -2.17 -17.27 -0.54
CA GLY A 129 -0.75 -17.23 -0.14
C GLY A 129 -0.43 -16.36 1.08
N LEU A 130 -1.45 -15.83 1.76
CA LEU A 130 -1.33 -15.09 3.01
C LEU A 130 -1.78 -15.95 4.20
N GLU A 131 -1.13 -15.77 5.34
CA GLU A 131 -1.56 -16.33 6.62
C GLU A 131 -2.86 -15.66 7.11
N PRO A 132 -3.64 -16.30 7.99
CA PRO A 132 -4.92 -15.74 8.48
C PRO A 132 -4.81 -14.31 9.00
N GLU A 133 -3.77 -14.00 9.78
CA GLU A 133 -3.54 -12.68 10.36
C GLU A 133 -3.23 -11.63 9.28
N GLU A 134 -2.55 -12.04 8.20
CA GLU A 134 -2.23 -11.16 7.07
C GLU A 134 -3.46 -10.87 6.21
N ARG A 135 -4.39 -11.82 6.11
CA ARG A 135 -5.67 -11.62 5.44
C ARG A 135 -6.53 -10.62 6.21
N GLU A 136 -6.54 -10.71 7.54
CA GLU A 136 -7.25 -9.75 8.39
C GLU A 136 -6.70 -8.33 8.20
N ILE A 137 -5.36 -8.17 8.15
CA ILE A 137 -4.73 -6.90 7.83
C ILE A 137 -5.22 -6.36 6.47
N VAL A 138 -5.24 -7.20 5.42
CA VAL A 138 -5.72 -6.80 4.08
C VAL A 138 -7.21 -6.46 4.05
N GLU A 139 -8.03 -7.03 4.93
CA GLU A 139 -9.46 -6.71 5.00
C GLU A 139 -9.74 -5.39 5.72
N ILE A 140 -8.86 -5.01 6.64
CA ILE A 140 -8.94 -3.75 7.38
C ILE A 140 -8.38 -2.57 6.58
N LEU A 141 -7.23 -2.76 5.91
CA LEU A 141 -6.50 -1.76 5.13
C LEU A 141 -7.12 -1.54 3.74
#